data_AF-A0A453PTK5-F1
#
_entry.id   AF-A0A453PTK5-F1
#
_cell.length_a   1.000
_cell.length_b   1.000
_cell.length_c   1.000
_cell.angle_alpha   90.00
_cell.angle_beta   90.00
_cell.angle_gamma   90.00
#
_symmetry.space_group_name_H-M   'P 1'
#
loop_
_entity.id
_entity.type
_entity.pdbx_description
1 polymer ?
#
loop_
_entity_poly.entity_id
_entity_poly.type
_entity_poly.pdbx_seq_one_letter_code
_entity_poly.pdbx_strand_id
1 'polypeptide(L)'
;MMESEMEKGRPYQEKPRTFSTVRSKSSIPLVFRVLMKINPRALIVLLLLVVCGVFYLGASTSPIIVFVFCICTLSLFFSLYLTKWVLAKDEGPPEMSEISDAIRDGAEGFFRTQYGAISKMACILALVILFIYLFRTITPQQEASGLGRTTSAYITVIAFLLGAVCSGLAGYVGMWVSVRANVRVSSAARRSAREALQIAVRAGGFSAIVVVGMAVFGVALLYATFYVWLGVDSPDSMKVTDLPLLLVGYGFGASFVALFAQLGGGIYTKAADVGADLVGKVEQGIPEDDPRNPAVIADLVGDNVGDCAARGADLF
;
A
#
# COMPACT_ATOMS: atom_id res chain seq x y z
N MET A 1 41.27 -1.13 -4.93
CA MET A 1 41.86 -0.73 -3.63
C MET A 1 41.11 -1.31 -2.43
N MET A 2 39.80 -1.60 -2.52
CA MET A 2 39.05 -2.35 -1.48
C MET A 2 39.36 -3.86 -1.46
N GLU A 3 39.57 -4.48 -2.63
CA GLU A 3 39.85 -5.93 -2.71
C GLU A 3 41.18 -6.32 -2.07
N SER A 4 42.19 -5.44 -2.05
CA SER A 4 43.53 -5.77 -1.53
C SER A 4 43.66 -5.71 0.00
N GLU A 5 42.64 -5.17 0.70
CA GLU A 5 42.66 -5.09 2.17
C GLU A 5 41.88 -6.23 2.85
N MET A 6 40.92 -6.86 2.15
CA MET A 6 40.16 -8.00 2.68
C MET A 6 41.00 -9.28 2.83
N GLU A 7 42.06 -9.47 2.04
CA GLU A 7 42.94 -10.65 2.13
C GLU A 7 43.87 -10.65 3.38
N LYS A 8 43.98 -9.55 4.13
CA LYS A 8 45.05 -9.39 5.14
C LYS A 8 44.60 -9.44 6.61
N GLY A 9 43.35 -9.78 6.90
CA GLY A 9 42.87 -10.01 8.28
C GLY A 9 43.14 -8.85 9.26
N ARG A 10 43.25 -7.61 8.74
CA ARG A 10 43.47 -6.43 9.59
C ARG A 10 42.14 -5.95 10.16
N PRO A 11 42.08 -5.53 11.44
CA PRO A 11 40.87 -4.95 12.00
C PRO A 11 40.47 -3.70 11.22
N TYR A 12 39.19 -3.64 10.84
CA TYR A 12 38.58 -2.57 10.07
C TYR A 12 38.80 -1.22 10.76
N GLN A 13 39.45 -0.27 10.09
CA GLN A 13 39.66 1.09 10.61
C GLN A 13 38.39 1.94 10.41
N GLU A 14 37.89 2.56 11.49
CA GLU A 14 36.79 3.53 11.43
C GLU A 14 37.16 4.70 10.52
N LYS A 15 36.49 4.80 9.37
CA LYS A 15 36.49 6.00 8.55
C LYS A 15 35.34 6.92 8.96
N PRO A 16 35.53 8.25 8.94
CA PRO A 16 34.47 9.19 9.27
C PRO A 16 33.28 9.02 8.33
N ARG A 17 32.09 8.88 8.93
CA ARG A 17 30.82 8.64 8.25
C ARG A 17 30.49 9.86 7.40
N THR A 18 30.50 9.70 6.08
CA THR A 18 29.98 10.71 5.16
C THR A 18 28.71 10.15 4.53
N PHE A 19 27.57 10.34 5.20
CA PHE A 19 26.31 10.36 4.46
C PHE A 19 26.39 11.61 3.58
N SER A 20 26.85 11.46 2.34
CA SER A 20 26.68 12.51 1.35
C SER A 20 25.21 12.86 1.36
N THR A 21 24.86 14.15 1.43
CA THR A 21 23.48 14.62 1.44
C THR A 21 22.79 14.23 0.12
N VAL A 22 22.38 12.97 -0.01
CA VAL A 22 21.53 12.49 -1.09
C VAL A 22 20.13 12.94 -0.73
N ARG A 23 19.86 14.24 -0.90
CA ARG A 23 18.48 14.70 -1.01
C ARG A 23 18.00 14.26 -2.38
N SER A 24 17.41 13.06 -2.47
CA SER A 24 16.58 12.77 -3.62
C SER A 24 15.48 13.85 -3.65
N LYS A 25 15.35 14.55 -4.79
CA LYS A 25 14.26 15.49 -4.97
C LYS A 25 12.98 14.68 -4.91
N SER A 26 12.27 14.73 -3.78
CA SER A 26 10.91 14.19 -3.64
C SER A 26 10.06 14.74 -4.78
N SER A 27 9.89 13.94 -5.83
CA SER A 27 9.10 14.34 -6.97
C SER A 27 7.65 14.03 -6.61
N ILE A 28 6.98 15.02 -6.03
CA ILE A 28 5.56 14.94 -5.69
C ILE A 28 4.79 14.49 -6.96
N PRO A 29 4.04 13.37 -6.89
CA PRO A 29 3.22 12.88 -7.99
C PRO A 29 2.33 13.99 -8.55
N LEU A 30 2.09 13.99 -9.86
CA LEU A 30 1.38 15.08 -10.54
C LEU A 30 0.00 15.36 -9.90
N VAL A 31 -0.70 14.29 -9.49
CA VAL A 31 -2.00 14.36 -8.79
C VAL A 31 -1.89 15.14 -7.47
N PHE A 32 -0.88 14.87 -6.64
CA PHE A 32 -0.65 15.60 -5.39
C PHE A 32 -0.27 17.06 -5.64
N ARG A 33 0.49 17.33 -6.70
CA ARG A 33 0.83 18.70 -7.10
C ARG A 33 -0.40 19.51 -7.53
N VAL A 34 -1.36 18.87 -8.18
CA VAL A 34 -2.64 19.49 -8.57
C VAL A 34 -3.52 19.69 -7.33
N LEU A 35 -3.64 18.67 -6.47
CA LEU A 35 -4.41 18.75 -5.23
C LEU A 35 -3.92 19.86 -4.29
N MET A 36 -2.60 20.04 -4.15
CA MET A 36 -2.04 21.12 -3.31
C MET A 36 -2.21 22.52 -3.91
N LYS A 37 -2.55 22.64 -5.21
CA LYS A 37 -2.91 23.92 -5.82
C LYS A 37 -4.39 24.27 -5.62
N ILE A 38 -5.22 23.31 -5.25
CA ILE A 38 -6.65 23.53 -4.98
C ILE A 38 -6.78 24.18 -3.60
N ASN A 39 -7.67 25.18 -3.50
CA ASN A 39 -7.98 25.83 -2.24
C ASN A 39 -8.44 24.77 -1.21
N PRO A 40 -7.87 24.71 0.00
CA PRO A 40 -8.21 23.70 1.00
C PRO A 40 -9.71 23.67 1.33
N ARG A 41 -10.40 24.82 1.28
CA ARG A 41 -11.86 24.89 1.47
C ARG A 41 -12.61 24.20 0.32
N ALA A 42 -12.16 24.40 -0.92
CA ALA A 42 -12.74 23.75 -2.08
C ALA A 42 -12.50 22.23 -2.06
N LEU A 43 -11.33 21.79 -1.59
CA LEU A 43 -11.02 20.37 -1.41
C LEU A 43 -11.94 19.71 -0.36
N ILE A 44 -12.20 20.39 0.76
CA ILE A 44 -13.13 19.91 1.79
C ILE A 44 -14.54 19.78 1.22
N VAL A 45 -15.02 20.78 0.47
CA VAL A 45 -16.35 20.73 -0.16
C VAL A 45 -16.43 19.58 -1.16
N LEU A 46 -15.41 19.40 -2.01
CA LEU A 46 -15.36 18.28 -2.94
C LEU A 46 -15.42 16.93 -2.23
N LEU A 47 -14.66 16.77 -1.14
CA LEU A 47 -14.64 15.55 -0.36
C LEU A 47 -16.01 15.27 0.29
N LEU A 48 -16.67 16.31 0.82
CA LEU A 48 -18.03 16.20 1.34
C LEU A 48 -19.02 15.78 0.26
N LEU A 49 -18.94 16.36 -0.94
CA LEU A 49 -19.79 15.97 -2.06
C LEU A 49 -19.58 14.51 -2.48
N VAL A 50 -18.33 14.05 -2.54
CA VAL A 50 -18.01 12.64 -2.82
C VAL A 50 -18.59 11.74 -1.76
N VAL A 51 -18.41 12.07 -0.47
CA VAL A 51 -18.97 11.29 0.64
C VAL A 51 -20.50 11.27 0.56
N CYS A 52 -21.16 12.41 0.36
CA CYS A 52 -22.61 12.46 0.19
C CYS A 52 -23.07 11.62 -1.01
N GLY A 53 -22.35 11.64 -2.13
CA GLY A 53 -22.65 10.81 -3.30
C GLY A 53 -22.54 9.31 -3.00
N VAL A 54 -21.49 8.88 -2.30
CA VAL A 54 -21.32 7.48 -1.88
C VAL A 54 -22.43 7.04 -0.93
N PHE A 55 -22.80 7.88 0.03
CA PHE A 55 -23.89 7.58 0.96
C PHE A 55 -25.27 7.57 0.27
N TYR A 56 -25.49 8.47 -0.69
CA TYR A 56 -26.70 8.46 -1.52
C TYR A 56 -26.79 7.18 -2.35
N LEU A 57 -25.69 6.73 -2.94
CA LEU A 57 -25.61 5.47 -3.69
C LEU A 57 -25.89 4.26 -2.78
N GLY A 58 -25.33 4.26 -1.56
CA GLY A 58 -25.62 3.24 -0.56
C GLY A 58 -27.09 3.23 -0.16
N ALA A 59 -27.67 4.40 0.08
CA ALA A 59 -29.09 4.54 0.45
C ALA A 59 -30.03 4.11 -0.68
N SER A 60 -29.62 4.32 -1.94
CA SER A 60 -30.33 3.86 -3.13
C SER A 60 -30.23 2.34 -3.34
N THR A 61 -29.32 1.67 -2.63
CA THR A 61 -29.10 0.22 -2.73
C THR A 61 -29.79 -0.53 -1.60
N SER A 62 -29.38 -0.27 -0.35
CA SER A 62 -29.91 -0.96 0.84
C SER A 62 -29.43 -0.27 2.12
N PRO A 63 -30.23 -0.26 3.20
CA PRO A 63 -29.80 0.19 4.52
C PRO A 63 -28.52 -0.50 5.03
N ILE A 64 -28.28 -1.76 4.61
CA ILE A 64 -27.07 -2.52 4.99
C ILE A 64 -25.82 -1.89 4.38
N ILE A 65 -25.87 -1.45 3.13
CA ILE A 65 -24.72 -0.79 2.47
C ILE A 65 -24.41 0.55 3.12
N VAL A 66 -25.44 1.32 3.50
CA VAL A 66 -25.25 2.56 4.27
C VAL A 66 -24.54 2.27 5.60
N PHE A 67 -24.96 1.22 6.32
CA PHE A 67 -24.30 0.80 7.54
C PHE A 67 -22.83 0.44 7.31
N VAL A 68 -22.52 -0.31 6.24
CA VAL A 68 -21.13 -0.63 5.87
C VAL A 68 -20.31 0.64 5.60
N PHE A 69 -20.83 1.59 4.84
CA PHE A 69 -20.15 2.86 4.60
C PHE A 69 -19.94 3.69 5.87
N CYS A 70 -20.90 3.70 6.80
CA CYS A 70 -20.72 4.30 8.12
C CYS A 70 -19.52 3.69 8.86
N ILE A 71 -19.44 2.35 8.93
CA ILE A 71 -18.38 1.64 9.63
C ILE A 71 -17.02 1.86 8.95
N CYS A 72 -16.94 1.77 7.62
CA CYS A 72 -15.71 2.07 6.88
C CYS A 72 -15.24 3.50 7.13
N THR A 73 -16.16 4.47 7.12
CA THR A 73 -15.86 5.88 7.39
C THR A 73 -15.34 6.08 8.81
N LEU A 74 -15.99 5.48 9.81
CA LEU A 74 -15.56 5.52 11.21
C LEU A 74 -14.17 4.91 11.39
N SER A 75 -13.92 3.77 10.74
CA SER A 75 -12.62 3.08 10.75
C SER A 75 -11.52 3.96 10.15
N LEU A 76 -11.78 4.68 9.05
CA LEU A 76 -10.83 5.64 8.48
C LEU A 76 -10.56 6.83 9.41
N PHE A 77 -11.58 7.35 10.10
CA PHE A 77 -11.36 8.40 11.10
C PHE A 77 -10.54 7.91 12.29
N PHE A 78 -10.80 6.68 12.74
CA PHE A 78 -10.03 6.07 13.82
C PHE A 78 -8.59 5.80 13.40
N SER A 79 -8.35 5.37 12.15
CA SER A 79 -7.00 5.20 11.62
C SER A 79 -6.25 6.54 11.56
N LEU A 80 -6.88 7.62 11.08
CA LEU A 80 -6.29 8.97 11.11
C LEU A 80 -5.96 9.44 12.53
N TYR A 81 -6.81 9.13 13.51
CA TYR A 81 -6.53 9.40 14.92
C TYR A 81 -5.28 8.65 15.40
N LEU A 82 -5.17 7.35 15.09
CA LEU A 82 -3.98 6.55 15.42
C LEU A 82 -2.71 7.11 14.77
N THR A 83 -2.75 7.47 13.49
CA THR A 83 -1.60 8.07 12.80
C THR A 83 -1.18 9.37 13.46
N LYS A 84 -2.11 10.28 13.74
CA LYS A 84 -1.80 11.54 14.43
C LYS A 84 -1.18 11.29 15.80
N TRP A 85 -1.71 10.32 16.54
CA TRP A 85 -1.18 9.96 17.84
C TRP A 85 0.25 9.41 17.76
N VAL A 86 0.52 8.54 16.78
CA VAL A 86 1.87 8.00 16.54
C VAL A 86 2.81 9.11 16.10
N LEU A 87 2.45 9.93 15.12
CA LEU A 87 3.30 10.98 14.59
C LEU A 87 3.62 12.09 15.59
N ALA A 88 2.75 12.31 16.58
CA ALA A 88 3.00 13.23 17.69
C ALA A 88 4.08 12.75 18.67
N LYS A 89 4.55 11.50 18.56
CA LYS A 89 5.66 10.98 19.37
C LYS A 89 7.00 11.50 18.88
N ASP A 90 7.89 11.68 19.84
CA ASP A 90 9.26 12.13 19.66
C ASP A 90 10.06 11.16 18.76
N GLU A 91 10.85 11.73 17.86
CA GLU A 91 11.73 10.99 16.94
C GLU A 91 13.11 10.72 17.55
N GLY A 92 13.38 11.25 18.75
CA GLY A 92 14.65 11.04 19.45
C GLY A 92 15.74 12.01 19.01
N PRO A 93 17.00 11.68 19.32
CA PRO A 93 18.16 12.50 18.97
C PRO A 93 18.36 12.64 17.45
N PRO A 94 19.04 13.71 16.98
CA PRO A 94 19.28 13.95 15.55
C PRO A 94 19.90 12.77 14.82
N GLU A 95 20.78 12.01 15.48
CA GLU A 95 21.46 10.85 14.90
C GLU A 95 20.48 9.74 14.51
N MET A 96 19.38 9.59 15.26
CA MET A 96 18.31 8.64 14.91
C MET A 96 17.51 9.10 13.69
N SER A 97 17.30 10.42 13.57
CA SER A 97 16.61 11.02 12.42
C SER A 97 17.41 10.82 11.14
N GLU A 98 18.73 10.98 11.17
CA GLU A 98 19.60 10.79 10.01
C GLU A 98 19.47 9.37 9.43
N ILE A 99 19.47 8.35 10.29
CA ILE A 99 19.29 6.95 9.88
C ILE A 99 17.86 6.72 9.37
N SER A 100 16.85 7.27 10.07
CA SER A 100 15.46 7.14 9.66
C SER A 100 15.19 7.77 8.29
N ASP A 101 15.82 8.89 7.98
CA ASP A 101 15.69 9.57 6.70
C ASP A 101 16.34 8.77 5.55
N ALA A 102 17.47 8.10 5.80
CA ALA A 102 18.09 7.20 4.81
C ALA A 102 17.18 5.99 4.51
N ILE A 103 16.61 5.37 5.54
CA ILE A 103 15.64 4.26 5.38
C ILE A 103 14.40 4.77 4.61
N ARG A 104 13.92 5.98 4.93
CA ARG A 104 12.77 6.57 4.26
C ARG A 104 13.00 6.81 2.78
N ASP A 105 14.14 7.41 2.41
CA ASP A 105 14.46 7.67 1.00
C ASP A 105 14.63 6.36 0.22
N GLY A 106 15.27 5.36 0.84
CA GLY A 106 15.40 4.02 0.25
C GLY A 106 14.04 3.33 0.03
N ALA A 107 13.16 3.34 1.04
CA ALA A 107 11.84 2.74 0.95
C ALA A 107 10.94 3.45 -0.08
N GLU A 108 10.92 4.79 -0.09
CA GLU A 108 10.17 5.57 -1.08
C GLU A 108 10.72 5.36 -2.50
N GLY A 109 12.04 5.27 -2.67
CA GLY A 109 12.70 5.00 -3.96
C GLY A 109 12.39 3.60 -4.50
N PHE A 110 12.48 2.57 -3.66
CA PHE A 110 12.12 1.21 -4.03
C PHE A 110 10.63 1.10 -4.37
N PHE A 111 9.75 1.64 -3.51
CA PHE A 111 8.31 1.61 -3.73
C PHE A 111 7.95 2.25 -5.06
N ARG A 112 8.51 3.43 -5.37
CA ARG A 112 8.27 4.12 -6.66
C ARG A 112 8.67 3.26 -7.86
N THR A 113 9.78 2.53 -7.75
CA THR A 113 10.30 1.68 -8.83
C THR A 113 9.40 0.45 -9.01
N GLN A 114 9.11 -0.25 -7.92
CA GLN A 114 8.28 -1.46 -7.92
C GLN A 114 6.85 -1.14 -8.37
N TYR A 115 6.18 -0.19 -7.73
CA TYR A 115 4.80 0.18 -8.08
C TYR A 115 4.70 0.84 -9.46
N GLY A 116 5.77 1.51 -9.92
CA GLY A 116 5.88 1.99 -11.29
C GLY A 116 5.88 0.84 -12.32
N ALA A 117 6.57 -0.25 -12.02
CA ALA A 117 6.55 -1.45 -12.86
C ALA A 117 5.20 -2.18 -12.78
N ILE A 118 4.66 -2.39 -11.57
CA ILE A 118 3.35 -3.01 -11.34
C ILE A 118 2.25 -2.26 -12.09
N SER A 119 2.23 -0.92 -12.02
CA SER A 119 1.23 -0.11 -12.71
C SER A 119 1.28 -0.29 -14.23
N LYS A 120 2.49 -0.37 -14.82
CA LYS A 120 2.64 -0.64 -16.26
C LYS A 120 2.11 -2.03 -16.63
N MET A 121 2.47 -3.05 -15.84
CA MET A 121 2.01 -4.42 -16.08
C MET A 121 0.50 -4.56 -15.88
N ALA A 122 -0.08 -3.89 -14.89
CA ALA A 122 -1.52 -3.82 -14.67
C ALA A 122 -2.24 -3.18 -15.86
N CYS A 123 -1.72 -2.07 -16.41
CA CYS A 123 -2.30 -1.47 -17.62
C CYS A 123 -2.25 -2.41 -18.83
N ILE A 124 -1.13 -3.12 -19.03
CA ILE A 124 -1.01 -4.12 -20.10
C ILE A 124 -2.02 -5.25 -19.90
N LEU A 125 -2.12 -5.78 -18.68
CA LEU A 125 -3.07 -6.84 -18.36
C LEU A 125 -4.51 -6.37 -18.50
N ALA A 126 -4.84 -5.14 -18.11
CA ALA A 126 -6.15 -4.54 -18.30
C ALA A 126 -6.55 -4.49 -19.78
N LEU A 127 -5.62 -4.15 -20.68
CA LEU A 127 -5.85 -4.21 -22.12
C LEU A 127 -6.06 -5.66 -22.59
N VAL A 128 -5.27 -6.60 -22.10
CA VAL A 128 -5.43 -8.03 -22.42
C VAL A 128 -6.81 -8.54 -21.97
N ILE A 129 -7.25 -8.21 -20.75
CA ILE A 129 -8.58 -8.54 -20.24
C ILE A 129 -9.67 -7.92 -21.14
N LEU A 130 -9.52 -6.64 -21.52
CA LEU A 130 -10.45 -5.96 -22.42
C LEU A 130 -10.58 -6.72 -23.74
N PHE A 131 -9.46 -7.03 -24.40
CA PHE A 131 -9.45 -7.77 -25.66
C PHE A 131 -10.07 -9.17 -25.51
N ILE A 132 -9.73 -9.92 -24.47
CA ILE A 132 -10.32 -11.24 -24.22
C ILE A 132 -11.84 -11.13 -24.10
N TYR A 133 -12.36 -10.16 -23.35
CA TYR A 133 -13.80 -10.00 -23.19
C TYR A 133 -14.50 -9.51 -24.46
N LEU A 134 -13.84 -8.70 -25.30
CA LEU A 134 -14.39 -8.25 -26.59
C LEU A 134 -14.44 -9.36 -27.65
N PHE A 135 -13.50 -10.31 -27.63
CA PHE A 135 -13.39 -11.37 -28.63
C PHE A 135 -13.98 -12.72 -28.17
N ARG A 136 -14.20 -12.93 -26.87
CA ARG A 136 -14.82 -14.18 -26.38
C ARG A 136 -16.29 -14.32 -26.78
N THR A 137 -16.75 -15.55 -26.89
CA THR A 137 -18.17 -15.87 -27.01
C THR A 137 -18.91 -15.52 -25.71
N ILE A 138 -20.18 -15.12 -25.85
CA ILE A 138 -21.02 -14.77 -24.70
C ILE A 138 -21.27 -16.07 -23.91
N THR A 139 -21.06 -16.03 -22.60
CA THR A 139 -21.36 -17.17 -21.73
C THR A 139 -22.87 -17.23 -21.44
N PRO A 140 -23.46 -18.42 -21.23
CA PRO A 140 -24.89 -18.54 -20.93
C PRO A 140 -25.34 -17.70 -19.72
N GLN A 141 -24.48 -17.56 -18.71
CA GLN A 141 -24.73 -16.71 -17.53
C GLN A 141 -24.75 -15.21 -17.86
N GLN A 142 -23.94 -14.79 -18.85
CA GLN A 142 -23.90 -13.40 -19.30
C GLN A 142 -25.11 -13.06 -20.17
N GLU A 143 -25.58 -14.02 -20.97
CA GLU A 143 -26.80 -13.89 -21.74
C GLU A 143 -28.04 -13.83 -20.83
N ALA A 144 -28.08 -14.67 -19.79
CA ALA A 144 -29.14 -14.66 -18.77
C ALA A 144 -29.21 -13.37 -17.94
N SER A 145 -28.10 -12.63 -17.84
CA SER A 145 -28.02 -11.37 -17.11
C SER A 145 -28.23 -10.13 -17.98
N GLY A 146 -28.48 -10.29 -19.29
CA GLY A 146 -28.73 -9.19 -20.22
C GLY A 146 -27.51 -8.31 -20.51
N LEU A 147 -26.30 -8.70 -20.08
CA LEU A 147 -25.10 -7.89 -20.29
C LEU A 147 -24.47 -8.13 -21.66
N GLY A 148 -24.46 -7.06 -22.46
CA GLY A 148 -23.69 -7.02 -23.70
C GLY A 148 -22.20 -7.29 -23.45
N ARG A 149 -21.54 -7.84 -24.48
CA ARG A 149 -20.12 -8.19 -24.45
C ARG A 149 -19.20 -7.00 -24.12
N THR A 150 -19.50 -5.85 -24.69
CA THR A 150 -18.76 -4.61 -24.45
C THR A 150 -18.90 -4.14 -23.01
N THR A 151 -20.13 -4.17 -22.48
CA THR A 151 -20.43 -3.76 -21.11
C THR A 151 -19.70 -4.63 -20.09
N SER A 152 -19.72 -5.96 -20.23
CA SER A 152 -18.99 -6.84 -19.32
C SER A 152 -17.47 -6.62 -19.40
N ALA A 153 -16.94 -6.37 -20.59
CA ALA A 153 -15.52 -6.04 -20.77
C ALA A 153 -15.12 -4.79 -19.96
N TYR A 154 -15.88 -3.69 -20.09
CA TYR A 154 -15.59 -2.46 -19.36
C TYR A 154 -15.75 -2.63 -17.84
N ILE A 155 -16.80 -3.32 -17.39
CA ILE A 155 -17.03 -3.59 -15.97
C ILE A 155 -15.85 -4.35 -15.37
N THR A 156 -15.42 -5.45 -16.00
CA THR A 156 -14.32 -6.26 -15.47
C THR A 156 -13.00 -5.48 -15.44
N VAL A 157 -12.71 -4.68 -16.48
CA VAL A 157 -11.50 -3.86 -16.55
C VAL A 157 -11.51 -2.75 -15.51
N ILE A 158 -12.64 -2.06 -15.32
CA ILE A 158 -12.76 -1.01 -14.31
C ILE A 158 -12.63 -1.61 -12.91
N ALA A 159 -13.29 -2.75 -12.65
CA ALA A 159 -13.17 -3.45 -11.37
C ALA A 159 -11.72 -3.88 -11.11
N PHE A 160 -11.03 -4.44 -12.11
CA PHE A 160 -9.61 -4.80 -12.04
C PHE A 160 -8.72 -3.60 -11.70
N LEU A 161 -8.85 -2.50 -12.43
CA LEU A 161 -8.04 -1.31 -12.19
C LEU A 161 -8.32 -0.71 -10.82
N LEU A 162 -9.59 -0.70 -10.38
CA LEU A 162 -9.94 -0.21 -9.05
C LEU A 162 -9.34 -1.08 -7.94
N GLY A 163 -9.42 -2.40 -8.07
CA GLY A 163 -8.80 -3.33 -7.12
C GLY A 163 -7.29 -3.16 -7.04
N ALA A 164 -6.62 -3.02 -8.19
CA ALA A 164 -5.19 -2.77 -8.25
C ALA A 164 -4.81 -1.42 -7.60
N VAL A 165 -5.57 -0.35 -7.85
CA VAL A 165 -5.34 0.96 -7.24
C VAL A 165 -5.55 0.92 -5.74
N CYS A 166 -6.64 0.31 -5.26
CA CYS A 166 -6.94 0.23 -3.83
C CYS A 166 -5.90 -0.61 -3.07
N SER A 167 -5.51 -1.77 -3.60
CA SER A 167 -4.45 -2.60 -3.00
C SER A 167 -3.12 -1.85 -2.94
N GLY A 168 -2.74 -1.16 -4.01
CA GLY A 168 -1.49 -0.41 -4.03
C GLY A 168 -1.47 0.84 -3.14
N LEU A 169 -2.61 1.53 -3.00
CA LEU A 169 -2.77 2.60 -2.02
C LEU A 169 -2.68 2.06 -0.59
N ALA A 170 -3.22 0.87 -0.31
CA ALA A 170 -3.16 0.26 1.01
C ALA A 170 -1.70 -0.03 1.41
N GLY A 171 -0.95 -0.67 0.50
CA GLY A 171 0.47 -0.94 0.68
C GLY A 171 1.29 0.34 0.87
N TYR A 172 1.03 1.39 0.08
CA TYR A 172 1.72 2.69 0.22
C TYR A 172 1.47 3.35 1.58
N VAL A 173 0.21 3.44 1.98
CA VAL A 173 -0.19 4.11 3.22
C VAL A 173 0.35 3.37 4.44
N GLY A 174 0.34 2.03 4.40
CA GLY A 174 0.95 1.18 5.42
C GLY A 174 2.45 1.46 5.57
N MET A 175 3.21 1.38 4.46
CA MET A 175 4.64 1.68 4.44
C MET A 175 4.95 3.10 4.93
N TRP A 176 4.15 4.09 4.50
CA TRP A 176 4.37 5.49 4.84
C TRP A 176 4.31 5.74 6.36
N VAL A 177 3.40 5.06 7.07
CA VAL A 177 3.32 5.10 8.53
C VAL A 177 4.41 4.26 9.17
N SER A 178 4.68 3.04 8.69
CA SER A 178 5.73 2.17 9.26
C SER A 178 7.07 2.87 9.32
N VAL A 179 7.57 3.41 8.19
CA VAL A 179 8.86 4.11 8.12
C VAL A 179 8.96 5.27 9.12
N ARG A 180 7.84 5.96 9.39
CA ARG A 180 7.78 7.07 10.36
C ARG A 180 7.61 6.59 11.80
N ALA A 181 7.01 5.44 12.01
CA ALA A 181 6.81 4.85 13.33
C ALA A 181 8.11 4.23 13.88
N ASN A 182 8.96 3.64 13.03
CA ASN A 182 10.15 2.88 13.44
C ASN A 182 11.06 3.70 14.38
N VAL A 183 11.41 4.92 13.98
CA VAL A 183 12.27 5.81 14.79
C VAL A 183 11.63 6.21 16.13
N ARG A 184 10.30 6.34 16.16
CA ARG A 184 9.54 6.68 17.36
C ARG A 184 9.46 5.50 18.34
N VAL A 185 9.39 4.28 17.80
CA VAL A 185 9.50 3.05 18.60
C VAL A 185 10.89 2.97 19.24
N SER A 186 11.95 3.22 18.47
CA SER A 186 13.33 3.24 18.98
C SER A 186 13.55 4.34 20.04
N SER A 187 13.04 5.55 19.81
CA SER A 187 13.11 6.64 20.81
C SER A 187 12.35 6.29 22.09
N ALA A 188 11.16 5.68 21.97
CA ALA A 188 10.39 5.23 23.12
C ALA A 188 11.06 4.08 23.88
N ALA A 189 11.77 3.18 23.19
CA ALA A 189 12.49 2.07 23.82
C ALA A 189 13.58 2.54 24.79
N ARG A 190 14.15 3.73 24.58
CA ARG A 190 15.08 4.39 25.51
C ARG A 190 14.44 4.76 26.86
N ARG A 191 13.11 4.85 26.91
CA ARG A 191 12.34 5.30 28.09
C ARG A 191 11.53 4.16 28.69
N SER A 192 10.84 3.37 27.87
CA SER A 192 10.01 2.25 28.31
C SER A 192 9.66 1.28 27.19
N ALA A 193 9.86 -0.02 27.45
CA ALA A 193 9.38 -1.09 26.57
C ALA A 193 7.86 -1.05 26.35
N ARG A 194 7.09 -0.68 27.38
CA ARG A 194 5.63 -0.54 27.29
C ARG A 194 5.22 0.55 26.30
N GLU A 195 5.93 1.68 26.30
CA GLU A 195 5.65 2.77 25.37
C GLU A 195 6.05 2.40 23.94
N ALA A 196 7.22 1.78 23.76
CA ALA A 196 7.67 1.29 22.46
C ALA A 196 6.66 0.31 21.84
N LEU A 197 6.20 -0.68 22.62
CA LEU A 197 5.19 -1.63 22.19
C LEU A 197 3.86 -0.94 21.84
N GLN A 198 3.42 0.03 22.65
CA GLN A 198 2.19 0.77 22.38
C GLN A 198 2.25 1.54 21.06
N ILE A 199 3.39 2.15 20.74
CA ILE A 199 3.60 2.84 19.46
C ILE A 199 3.59 1.84 18.31
N ALA A 200 4.33 0.74 18.42
CA ALA A 200 4.41 -0.29 17.39
C ALA A 200 3.04 -0.90 17.07
N VAL A 201 2.28 -1.30 18.10
CA VAL A 201 0.94 -1.89 17.94
C VAL A 201 -0.04 -0.89 17.32
N ARG A 202 0.03 0.40 17.69
CA ARG A 202 -0.85 1.43 17.12
C ARG A 202 -0.51 1.76 15.67
N ALA A 203 0.77 1.74 15.31
CA ALA A 203 1.22 1.90 13.92
C ALA A 203 0.77 0.71 13.05
N GLY A 204 0.94 -0.53 13.54
CA GLY A 204 0.43 -1.72 12.86
C GLY A 204 -1.10 -1.74 12.75
N GLY A 205 -1.79 -1.36 13.83
CA GLY A 205 -3.25 -1.25 13.86
C GLY A 205 -3.79 -0.25 12.83
N PHE A 206 -3.11 0.88 12.63
CA PHE A 206 -3.44 1.82 11.55
C PHE A 206 -3.42 1.12 10.18
N SER A 207 -2.32 0.42 9.86
CA SER A 207 -2.17 -0.27 8.57
C SER A 207 -3.28 -1.29 8.36
N ALA A 208 -3.54 -2.15 9.37
CA ALA A 208 -4.59 -3.16 9.30
C ALA A 208 -5.99 -2.57 9.09
N ILE A 209 -6.34 -1.50 9.80
CA ILE A 209 -7.65 -0.84 9.66
C ILE A 209 -7.80 -0.23 8.27
N VAL A 210 -6.74 0.38 7.73
CA VAL A 210 -6.78 0.95 6.36
C VAL A 210 -6.92 -0.14 5.31
N VAL A 211 -6.16 -1.23 5.41
CA VAL A 211 -6.23 -2.37 4.47
C VAL A 211 -7.64 -2.94 4.43
N VAL A 212 -8.17 -3.38 5.58
CA VAL A 212 -9.52 -3.97 5.67
C VAL A 212 -10.59 -2.94 5.31
N GLY A 213 -10.44 -1.71 5.78
CA GLY A 213 -11.38 -0.62 5.52
C GLY A 213 -11.50 -0.31 4.03
N MET A 214 -10.38 -0.22 3.31
CA MET A 214 -10.38 0.02 1.87
C MET A 214 -10.85 -1.20 1.07
N ALA A 215 -10.53 -2.42 1.49
CA ALA A 215 -11.02 -3.64 0.84
C ALA A 215 -12.55 -3.70 0.87
N VAL A 216 -13.13 -3.58 2.07
CA VAL A 216 -14.59 -3.59 2.26
C VAL A 216 -15.26 -2.39 1.58
N PHE A 217 -14.68 -1.20 1.73
CA PHE A 217 -15.23 0.02 1.11
C PHE A 217 -15.25 -0.07 -0.41
N GLY A 218 -14.18 -0.55 -1.05
CA GLY A 218 -14.11 -0.68 -2.50
C GLY A 218 -15.08 -1.71 -3.05
N VAL A 219 -15.22 -2.88 -2.39
CA VAL A 219 -16.21 -3.89 -2.75
C VAL A 219 -17.63 -3.36 -2.60
N ALA A 220 -17.95 -2.70 -1.47
CA ALA A 220 -19.27 -2.13 -1.23
C ALA A 220 -19.60 -1.00 -2.22
N LEU A 221 -18.60 -0.17 -2.57
CA LEU A 221 -18.76 0.90 -3.55
C LEU A 221 -19.04 0.35 -4.95
N LEU A 222 -18.30 -0.67 -5.39
CA LEU A 222 -18.57 -1.32 -6.69
C LEU A 222 -19.94 -1.99 -6.71
N TYR A 223 -20.28 -2.71 -5.63
CA TYR A 223 -21.59 -3.35 -5.49
C TYR A 223 -22.73 -2.32 -5.63
N ALA A 224 -22.68 -1.24 -4.85
CA ALA A 224 -23.71 -0.19 -4.88
C ALA A 224 -23.77 0.52 -6.24
N THR A 225 -22.61 0.75 -6.87
CA THR A 225 -22.53 1.40 -8.18
C THR A 225 -23.20 0.52 -9.24
N PHE A 226 -22.87 -0.76 -9.29
CA PHE A 226 -23.43 -1.68 -10.28
C PHE A 226 -24.90 -1.98 -10.00
N TYR A 227 -25.32 -2.07 -8.74
CA TYR A 227 -26.72 -2.24 -8.37
C TYR A 227 -27.60 -1.12 -8.94
N VAL A 228 -27.22 0.14 -8.67
CA VAL A 228 -27.98 1.31 -9.13
C VAL A 228 -27.86 1.52 -10.64
N TRP A 229 -26.67 1.34 -11.22
CA TRP A 229 -26.43 1.59 -12.64
C TRP A 229 -27.08 0.55 -13.56
N LEU A 230 -27.10 -0.72 -13.16
CA LEU A 230 -27.73 -1.80 -13.93
C LEU A 230 -29.22 -1.98 -13.59
N GLY A 231 -29.74 -1.21 -12.63
CA GLY A 231 -31.13 -1.32 -12.19
C GLY A 231 -31.48 -2.71 -11.66
N VAL A 232 -30.53 -3.35 -10.97
CA VAL A 232 -30.67 -4.72 -10.46
C VAL A 232 -31.95 -4.86 -9.65
N ASP A 233 -32.70 -5.96 -9.87
CA ASP A 233 -34.00 -6.26 -9.26
C ASP A 233 -35.22 -5.52 -9.89
N SER A 234 -35.03 -4.83 -11.02
CA SER A 234 -36.14 -4.39 -11.88
C SER A 234 -36.63 -5.52 -12.80
N PRO A 235 -37.89 -5.49 -13.27
CA PRO A 235 -38.36 -6.40 -14.32
C PRO A 235 -37.42 -6.27 -15.53
N ASP A 236 -36.93 -7.40 -16.05
CA ASP A 236 -35.96 -7.51 -17.16
C ASP A 236 -34.48 -7.16 -16.86
N SER A 237 -34.09 -6.97 -15.60
CA SER A 237 -32.69 -6.71 -15.21
C SER A 237 -31.96 -7.94 -14.64
N MET A 238 -30.64 -7.80 -14.44
CA MET A 238 -29.80 -8.78 -13.75
C MET A 238 -30.33 -9.10 -12.34
N LYS A 239 -30.27 -10.37 -11.95
CA LYS A 239 -30.59 -10.79 -10.57
C LYS A 239 -29.49 -10.39 -9.61
N VAL A 240 -29.86 -10.07 -8.37
CA VAL A 240 -28.92 -9.75 -7.28
C VAL A 240 -27.88 -10.85 -7.06
N THR A 241 -28.21 -12.12 -7.34
CA THR A 241 -27.31 -13.28 -7.20
C THR A 241 -26.13 -13.28 -8.17
N ASP A 242 -26.25 -12.61 -9.31
CA ASP A 242 -25.22 -12.60 -10.35
C ASP A 242 -24.28 -11.39 -10.23
N LEU A 243 -24.69 -10.38 -9.45
CA LEU A 243 -23.92 -9.16 -9.21
C LEU A 243 -22.49 -9.42 -8.64
N PRO A 244 -22.26 -10.38 -7.72
CA PRO A 244 -20.91 -10.69 -7.23
C PRO A 244 -19.94 -11.15 -8.33
N LEU A 245 -20.44 -11.74 -9.43
CA LEU A 245 -19.59 -12.17 -10.55
C LEU A 245 -18.92 -10.97 -11.24
N LEU A 246 -19.55 -9.80 -11.18
CA LEU A 246 -18.98 -8.55 -11.72
C LEU A 246 -17.85 -7.99 -10.84
N LEU A 247 -17.79 -8.39 -9.56
CA LEU A 247 -16.80 -7.95 -8.59
C LEU A 247 -15.51 -8.78 -8.63
N VAL A 248 -15.49 -9.92 -9.33
CA VAL A 248 -14.31 -10.79 -9.45
C VAL A 248 -13.11 -10.04 -10.04
N GLY A 249 -13.36 -9.08 -10.94
CA GLY A 249 -12.31 -8.21 -11.47
C GLY A 249 -11.55 -7.47 -10.36
N TYR A 250 -12.25 -6.99 -9.33
CA TYR A 250 -11.64 -6.28 -8.20
C TYR A 250 -10.67 -7.15 -7.42
N GLY A 251 -11.10 -8.37 -7.03
CA GLY A 251 -10.22 -9.34 -6.38
C GLY A 251 -9.03 -9.70 -7.26
N PHE A 252 -9.23 -9.86 -8.57
CA PHE A 252 -8.13 -10.15 -9.48
C PHE A 252 -7.10 -9.02 -9.56
N GLY A 253 -7.56 -7.77 -9.61
CA GLY A 253 -6.68 -6.59 -9.58
C GLY A 253 -5.89 -6.45 -8.28
N ALA A 254 -6.56 -6.68 -7.15
CA ALA A 254 -5.93 -6.71 -5.84
C ALA A 254 -4.82 -7.77 -5.75
N SER A 255 -5.15 -9.03 -6.07
CA SER A 255 -4.18 -10.13 -6.04
C SER A 255 -3.04 -9.95 -7.03
N PHE A 256 -3.28 -9.31 -8.18
CA PHE A 256 -2.23 -8.99 -9.14
C PHE A 256 -1.17 -8.05 -8.53
N VAL A 257 -1.61 -6.99 -7.85
CA VAL A 257 -0.68 -6.06 -7.18
C VAL A 257 0.03 -6.74 -6.02
N ALA A 258 -0.71 -7.49 -5.20
CA ALA A 258 -0.19 -8.25 -4.08
C ALA A 258 0.95 -9.19 -4.48
N LEU A 259 0.75 -9.97 -5.55
CA LEU A 259 1.72 -10.93 -6.06
C LEU A 259 3.08 -10.26 -6.34
N PHE A 260 3.08 -9.17 -7.11
CA PHE A 260 4.33 -8.48 -7.46
C PHE A 260 4.90 -7.66 -6.31
N ALA A 261 4.05 -7.12 -5.43
CA ALA A 261 4.48 -6.44 -4.22
C ALA A 261 5.26 -7.40 -3.32
N GLN A 262 4.72 -8.61 -3.09
CA GLN A 262 5.29 -9.63 -2.21
C GLN A 262 6.54 -10.26 -2.80
N LEU A 263 6.53 -10.59 -4.09
CA LEU A 263 7.73 -11.11 -4.77
C LEU A 263 8.85 -10.07 -4.78
N GLY A 264 8.57 -8.85 -5.25
CA GLY A 264 9.60 -7.83 -5.36
C GLY A 264 10.14 -7.39 -4.00
N GLY A 265 9.25 -7.13 -3.04
CA GLY A 265 9.61 -6.71 -1.69
C GLY A 265 10.33 -7.83 -0.94
N GLY A 266 9.81 -9.06 -1.04
CA GLY A 266 10.39 -10.27 -0.43
C GLY A 266 11.78 -10.61 -0.94
N ILE A 267 12.02 -10.49 -2.25
CA ILE A 267 13.37 -10.68 -2.81
C ILE A 267 14.32 -9.60 -2.30
N TYR A 268 13.88 -8.34 -2.26
CA TYR A 268 14.71 -7.23 -1.80
C TYR A 268 15.11 -7.38 -0.33
N THR A 269 14.14 -7.60 0.58
CA THR A 269 14.43 -7.79 2.01
C THR A 269 15.30 -9.00 2.24
N LYS A 270 14.96 -10.17 1.68
CA LYS A 270 15.72 -11.39 1.99
C LYS A 270 17.10 -11.44 1.37
N ALA A 271 17.33 -10.77 0.25
CA ALA A 271 18.68 -10.62 -0.27
C ALA A 271 19.55 -9.72 0.62
N ALA A 272 18.96 -8.67 1.20
CA ALA A 272 19.67 -7.75 2.10
C ALA A 272 19.93 -8.37 3.47
N ASP A 273 18.89 -8.92 4.11
CA ASP A 273 18.89 -9.64 5.38
C ASP A 273 19.96 -10.75 5.39
N VAL A 274 19.88 -11.70 4.47
CA VAL A 274 20.85 -12.82 4.38
C VAL A 274 22.27 -12.33 4.13
N GLY A 275 22.45 -11.31 3.30
CA GLY A 275 23.77 -10.74 3.02
C GLY A 275 24.37 -10.00 4.22
N ALA A 276 23.55 -9.23 4.93
CA ALA A 276 23.94 -8.49 6.11
C ALA A 276 24.34 -9.44 7.24
N ASP A 277 23.51 -10.46 7.50
CA ASP A 277 23.69 -11.37 8.61
C ASP A 277 24.86 -12.34 8.40
N LEU A 278 25.01 -12.92 7.21
CA LEU A 278 26.09 -13.88 6.96
C LEU A 278 27.46 -13.19 7.06
N VAL A 279 27.65 -12.09 6.34
CA VAL A 279 28.95 -11.40 6.33
C VAL A 279 29.20 -10.73 7.68
N GLY A 280 28.20 -10.07 8.26
CA GLY A 280 28.33 -9.38 9.54
C GLY A 280 28.59 -10.33 10.70
N LYS A 281 27.63 -11.23 10.99
CA LYS A 281 27.65 -12.06 12.20
C LYS A 281 28.57 -13.26 12.07
N VAL A 282 28.58 -13.92 10.91
CA VAL A 282 29.29 -15.21 10.75
C VAL A 282 30.74 -15.01 10.32
N GLU A 283 30.99 -14.16 9.31
CA GLU A 283 32.36 -13.98 8.79
C GLU A 283 33.17 -12.95 9.58
N GLN A 284 32.59 -11.79 9.89
CA GLN A 284 33.30 -10.69 10.54
C GLN A 284 33.12 -10.65 12.06
N GLY A 285 32.15 -11.39 12.61
CA GLY A 285 31.87 -11.42 14.04
C GLY A 285 31.43 -10.07 14.62
N ILE A 286 30.85 -9.19 13.80
CA ILE A 286 30.25 -7.93 14.26
C ILE A 286 28.77 -8.15 14.64
N PRO A 287 28.21 -7.31 15.53
CA PRO A 287 26.79 -7.39 15.88
C PRO A 287 25.85 -7.29 14.67
N GLU A 288 24.63 -7.80 14.85
CA GLU A 288 23.50 -7.55 13.94
C GLU A 288 23.18 -6.04 13.89
N ASP A 289 22.74 -5.56 12.72
CA ASP A 289 22.47 -4.14 12.46
C ASP A 289 23.65 -3.18 12.71
N ASP A 290 24.89 -3.69 12.69
CA ASP A 290 26.05 -2.85 12.95
C ASP A 290 26.24 -1.81 11.82
N PRO A 291 26.40 -0.51 12.15
CA PRO A 291 26.50 0.57 11.17
C PRO A 291 27.73 0.48 10.25
N ARG A 292 28.70 -0.41 10.55
CA ARG A 292 29.85 -0.69 9.67
C ARG A 292 29.48 -1.59 8.50
N ASN A 293 28.38 -2.33 8.60
CA ASN A 293 27.90 -3.23 7.56
C ASN A 293 27.09 -2.44 6.51
N PRO A 294 27.55 -2.35 5.25
CA PRO A 294 26.89 -1.56 4.22
C PRO A 294 25.50 -2.10 3.82
N ALA A 295 25.19 -3.35 4.16
CA ALA A 295 23.91 -3.98 3.82
C ALA A 295 22.76 -3.58 4.76
N VAL A 296 23.05 -3.05 5.95
CA VAL A 296 22.04 -2.80 7.00
C VAL A 296 20.97 -1.79 6.58
N ILE A 297 21.33 -0.73 5.84
CA ILE A 297 20.30 0.19 5.34
C ILE A 297 19.37 -0.50 4.34
N ALA A 298 19.89 -1.38 3.48
CA ALA A 298 19.06 -2.13 2.54
C ALA A 298 18.15 -3.12 3.27
N ASP A 299 18.63 -3.73 4.34
CA ASP A 299 17.85 -4.64 5.17
C ASP A 299 16.66 -3.91 5.84
N LEU A 300 16.94 -2.81 6.54
CA LEU A 300 15.92 -1.98 7.18
C LEU A 300 14.95 -1.34 6.17
N VAL A 301 15.41 -1.01 4.95
CA VAL A 301 14.50 -0.62 3.86
C VAL A 301 13.61 -1.80 3.46
N GLY A 302 14.20 -3.00 3.36
CA GLY A 302 13.55 -4.28 3.11
C GLY A 302 12.37 -4.55 4.02
N ASP A 303 12.51 -4.37 5.32
CA ASP A 303 11.43 -4.56 6.30
C ASP A 303 10.20 -3.67 6.00
N ASN A 304 10.44 -2.46 5.51
CA ASN A 304 9.36 -1.53 5.19
C ASN A 304 8.68 -1.87 3.86
N VAL A 305 9.44 -2.28 2.85
CA VAL A 305 8.90 -2.51 1.50
C VAL A 305 8.37 -3.93 1.29
N GLY A 306 8.97 -4.93 1.94
CA GLY A 306 8.52 -6.31 1.95
C GLY A 306 7.53 -6.54 3.08
N ASP A 307 8.01 -6.47 4.32
CA ASP A 307 7.25 -6.98 5.46
C ASP A 307 6.10 -6.07 5.89
N CYS A 308 6.14 -4.78 5.55
CA CYS A 308 5.01 -3.86 5.74
C CYS A 308 4.18 -3.65 4.46
N ALA A 309 4.77 -3.06 3.42
CA ALA A 309 4.02 -2.64 2.24
C ALA A 309 3.41 -3.83 1.49
N ALA A 310 4.20 -4.88 1.27
CA ALA A 310 3.73 -6.04 0.53
C ALA A 310 2.76 -6.90 1.32
N ARG A 311 2.96 -7.05 2.64
CA ARG A 311 1.97 -7.70 3.52
C ARG A 311 0.64 -6.96 3.56
N GLY A 312 0.67 -5.62 3.54
CA GLY A 312 -0.54 -4.82 3.43
C GLY A 312 -1.31 -5.07 2.14
N ALA A 313 -0.60 -5.27 1.02
CA ALA A 313 -1.22 -5.60 -0.27
C ALA A 313 -1.69 -7.07 -0.35
N ASP A 314 -0.98 -8.00 0.29
CA ASP A 314 -1.30 -9.44 0.38
C ASP A 314 -2.58 -9.71 1.19
N LEU A 315 -2.75 -9.00 2.31
CA LEU A 315 -3.94 -9.12 3.16
C LEU A 315 -5.18 -8.40 2.61
N PHE A 316 -5.02 -7.55 1.61
CA PHE A 316 -6.09 -6.78 0.97
C PHE A 316 -6.92 -7.65 0.03
#